data_AF-A0A7S0MP87-F1
#
_entry.id   AF-A0A7S0MP87-F1
#
_cell.length_a   1.000
_cell.length_b   1.000
_cell.length_c   1.000
_cell.angle_alpha   90.00
_cell.angle_beta   90.00
_cell.angle_gamma   90.00
#
_symmetry.space_group_name_H-M   'P 1'
#
loop_
_entity.id
_entity.type
_entity.pdbx_description
1 polymer ?
#
loop_
_entity_poly.entity_id
_entity_poly.type
_entity_poly.pdbx_seq_one_letter_code
_entity_poly.pdbx_strand_id
1 'polypeptide(L)'
;TGNGGQFTGNGGQFTGNGGQFPGGEGGPRVFTNGYIFRCSAETLQECMERCLFGATERDWPSVQNIRQDTAVFLYDTTTRTLHGVFHSEEVGFKLEQHAWSGRFPAQVRVGVTVAAPP
;
A
#
# COMPACT_ATOMS: atom_id res chain seq x y z
N THR A 1 -4.72 23.80 -10.46
CA THR A 1 -4.54 22.41 -10.92
C THR A 1 -4.72 21.52 -9.72
N GLY A 2 -5.90 20.91 -9.57
CA GLY A 2 -6.22 20.09 -8.40
C GLY A 2 -5.53 18.74 -8.51
N ASN A 3 -4.79 18.34 -7.48
CA ASN A 3 -4.33 16.96 -7.33
C ASN A 3 -5.58 16.08 -7.22
N GLY A 4 -5.87 15.30 -8.26
CA GLY A 4 -7.02 14.39 -8.28
C GLY A 4 -6.66 13.09 -7.56
N GLY A 5 -7.31 12.82 -6.43
CA GLY A 5 -7.29 11.50 -5.81
C GLY A 5 -8.51 10.70 -6.26
N GLN A 6 -8.31 9.49 -6.79
CA GLN A 6 -9.40 8.61 -7.20
C GLN A 6 -9.49 7.44 -6.21
N PHE A 7 -10.55 7.43 -5.40
CA PHE A 7 -10.82 6.37 -4.42
C PHE A 7 -11.81 5.38 -5.02
N THR A 8 -11.44 4.10 -5.05
CA THR A 8 -12.28 3.00 -5.54
C THR A 8 -12.29 1.88 -4.51
N GLY A 9 -13.45 1.26 -4.28
CA GLY A 9 -13.52 0.02 -3.50
C GLY A 9 -12.73 0.14 -2.21
N ASN A 10 -11.77 -0.75 -1.98
CA ASN A 10 -10.95 -0.83 -0.76
C ASN A 10 -9.70 0.06 -0.73
N GLY A 11 -9.55 1.00 -1.67
CA GLY A 11 -8.40 1.89 -1.67
C GLY A 11 -8.55 3.17 -2.47
N GLY A 12 -7.43 3.83 -2.71
CA GLY A 12 -7.40 5.01 -3.56
C GLY A 12 -6.00 5.36 -4.01
N GLN A 13 -5.90 5.82 -5.25
CA GLN A 13 -4.65 6.30 -5.84
C GLN A 13 -4.64 7.83 -5.82
N PHE A 14 -3.48 8.41 -5.51
CA PHE A 14 -3.26 9.85 -5.57
C PHE A 14 -1.97 10.17 -6.31
N THR A 15 -2.03 11.21 -7.13
CA THR A 15 -0.90 11.84 -7.82
C THR A 15 -0.59 13.16 -7.11
N GLY A 16 0.67 13.41 -6.80
CA GLY A 16 1.14 14.67 -6.25
C GLY A 16 2.49 15.04 -6.84
N ASN A 17 2.93 16.30 -6.68
CA ASN A 17 4.31 16.69 -6.99
C ASN A 17 5.23 15.96 -6.01
N GLY A 18 5.71 14.79 -6.41
CA GLY A 18 6.35 13.75 -5.61
C GLY A 18 6.84 14.16 -4.22
N GLY A 19 6.17 13.64 -3.19
CA GLY A 19 6.66 13.77 -1.82
C GLY A 19 7.95 12.97 -1.68
N GLN A 20 9.06 13.65 -1.35
CA GLN A 20 10.29 12.97 -0.98
C GLN A 20 10.10 12.42 0.44
N PHE A 21 9.84 11.12 0.54
CA PHE A 21 9.84 10.43 1.83
C PHE A 21 11.25 9.90 2.09
N PRO A 22 11.82 10.08 3.30
CA PRO A 22 13.16 9.60 3.58
C PRO A 22 13.23 8.08 3.33
N GLY A 23 14.08 7.66 2.40
CA GLY A 23 14.34 6.26 2.08
C GLY A 23 15.32 5.63 3.06
N GLY A 24 15.03 4.42 3.54
CA GLY A 24 16.01 3.54 4.17
C GLY A 24 17.07 3.06 3.16
N GLU A 25 18.21 2.59 3.67
CA GLU A 25 19.47 2.32 2.94
C GLU A 25 19.32 2.04 1.44
N GLY A 26 19.89 2.95 0.63
CA GLY A 26 19.66 3.06 -0.81
C GLY A 26 19.50 4.51 -1.31
N GLY A 27 19.51 5.49 -0.40
CA GLY A 27 19.27 6.89 -0.70
C GLY A 27 17.78 7.27 -0.58
N PRO A 28 17.43 8.56 -0.71
CA PRO A 28 16.06 9.01 -0.60
C PRO A 28 15.19 8.35 -1.68
N ARG A 29 14.17 7.59 -1.27
CA ARG A 29 13.17 7.04 -2.21
C ARG A 29 12.20 8.15 -2.58
N VAL A 30 12.25 8.56 -3.84
CA VAL A 30 11.32 9.56 -4.38
C VAL A 30 10.07 8.83 -4.85
N PHE A 31 8.94 9.17 -4.25
CA PHE A 31 7.65 8.62 -4.65
C PHE A 31 6.91 9.65 -5.51
N THR A 32 6.47 9.23 -6.70
CA THR A 32 5.76 10.08 -7.67
C THR A 32 4.25 9.96 -7.52
N ASN A 33 3.79 8.83 -6.97
CA ASN A 33 2.39 8.50 -6.75
C ASN A 33 2.21 7.87 -5.37
N GLY A 34 0.96 7.69 -4.95
CA GLY A 34 0.66 6.86 -3.78
C GLY A 34 -0.64 6.08 -3.91
N TYR A 35 -0.72 4.99 -3.16
CA TYR A 35 -1.91 4.15 -3.04
C TYR A 35 -2.21 3.85 -1.57
N ILE A 36 -3.46 4.04 -1.17
CA ILE A 36 -3.93 3.76 0.19
C ILE A 36 -4.77 2.49 0.13
N PHE A 37 -4.33 1.42 0.80
CA PHE A 37 -5.16 0.26 1.10
C PHE A 37 -5.98 0.54 2.36
N ARG A 38 -7.20 0.00 2.45
CA ARG A 38 -8.00 0.05 3.68
C ARG A 38 -8.03 -1.31 4.35
N CYS A 39 -7.89 -1.31 5.67
CA CYS A 39 -8.10 -2.47 6.52
C CYS A 39 -9.06 -2.14 7.67
N SER A 40 -9.38 -3.17 8.45
CA SER A 40 -10.07 -3.08 9.73
C SER A 40 -9.18 -3.72 10.80
N ALA A 41 -9.57 -3.61 12.07
CA ALA A 41 -8.90 -4.33 13.16
C ALA A 41 -8.81 -5.84 12.93
N GLU A 42 -9.75 -6.44 12.18
CA GLU A 42 -9.75 -7.88 11.86
C GLU A 42 -8.62 -8.27 10.90
N THR A 43 -8.24 -7.38 9.97
CA THR A 43 -7.27 -7.68 8.91
C THR A 43 -5.92 -7.01 9.13
N LEU A 44 -5.85 -5.99 10.00
CA LEU A 44 -4.66 -5.21 10.28
C LEU A 44 -3.49 -6.09 10.75
N GLN A 45 -3.74 -7.02 11.69
CA GLN A 45 -2.71 -7.90 12.21
C GLN A 45 -2.08 -8.74 11.08
N GLU A 46 -2.93 -9.39 10.27
CA GLU A 46 -2.47 -10.22 9.15
C GLU A 46 -1.74 -9.40 8.07
N CYS A 47 -2.19 -8.17 7.80
CA CYS A 47 -1.51 -7.25 6.89
C CYS A 47 -0.07 -6.93 7.34
N MET A 48 0.10 -6.63 8.63
CA MET A 48 1.40 -6.24 9.20
C MET A 48 2.34 -7.44 9.36
N GLU A 49 1.84 -8.59 9.81
CA GLU A 49 2.67 -9.79 10.00
C GLU A 49 3.19 -10.38 8.68
N ARG A 50 2.36 -10.35 7.63
CA ARG A 50 2.74 -10.87 6.31
C ARG A 50 3.44 -9.84 5.43
N CYS A 51 3.49 -8.57 5.84
CA CYS A 51 3.86 -7.44 4.97
C CYS A 51 3.14 -7.50 3.61
N LEU A 52 1.84 -7.80 3.64
CA LEU A 52 1.02 -8.05 2.46
C LEU A 52 -0.28 -7.27 2.57
N PHE A 53 -0.59 -6.46 1.56
CA PHE A 53 -1.85 -5.71 1.50
C PHE A 53 -2.72 -6.22 0.37
N GLY A 54 -4.02 -6.27 0.62
CA GLY A 54 -5.00 -6.83 -0.29
C GLY A 54 -6.16 -5.89 -0.57
N ALA A 55 -6.63 -5.88 -1.82
CA ALA A 55 -7.88 -5.26 -2.22
C ALA A 55 -8.78 -6.26 -2.97
N THR A 56 -10.00 -5.83 -3.29
CA THR A 56 -10.94 -6.67 -4.04
C THR A 56 -10.53 -6.82 -5.50
N GLU A 57 -11.09 -7.81 -6.20
CA GLU A 57 -10.89 -7.97 -7.65
C GLU A 57 -11.27 -6.71 -8.45
N ARG A 58 -12.29 -5.95 -7.99
CA ARG A 58 -12.70 -4.69 -8.62
C ARG A 58 -11.58 -3.64 -8.59
N ASP A 59 -10.73 -3.68 -7.58
CA ASP A 59 -9.63 -2.72 -7.40
C ASP A 59 -8.36 -3.14 -8.16
N TRP A 60 -8.34 -4.34 -8.76
CA TRP A 60 -7.19 -4.85 -9.51
C TRP A 60 -6.67 -3.91 -10.61
N PRO A 61 -7.51 -3.21 -11.41
CA PRO A 61 -7.03 -2.20 -12.36
C PRO A 61 -6.17 -1.11 -11.73
N SER A 62 -6.45 -0.73 -10.49
CA SER A 62 -5.66 0.26 -9.76
C SER A 62 -4.45 -0.38 -9.07
N VAL A 63 -4.63 -1.54 -8.44
CA VAL A 63 -3.56 -2.24 -7.72
C VAL A 63 -2.44 -2.69 -8.65
N GLN A 64 -2.74 -3.18 -9.85
CA GLN A 64 -1.72 -3.63 -10.81
C GLN A 64 -0.84 -2.49 -11.34
N ASN A 65 -1.28 -1.24 -11.21
CA ASN A 65 -0.52 -0.05 -11.59
C ASN A 65 0.43 0.44 -10.47
N ILE A 66 0.43 -0.19 -9.30
CA ILE A 66 1.37 0.12 -8.23
C ILE A 66 2.77 -0.28 -8.69
N ARG A 67 3.71 0.65 -8.53
CA ARG A 67 5.12 0.48 -8.92
C ARG A 67 6.02 0.83 -7.73
N GLN A 68 7.30 0.54 -7.85
CA GLN A 68 8.30 0.81 -6.81
C GLN A 68 8.40 2.30 -6.41
N ASP A 69 7.99 3.23 -7.29
CA ASP A 69 7.90 4.67 -7.04
C ASP A 69 6.51 5.11 -6.53
N THR A 70 5.65 4.18 -6.15
CA THR A 70 4.35 4.42 -5.54
C THR A 70 4.45 4.23 -4.02
N ALA A 71 4.16 5.29 -3.26
CA ALA A 71 4.10 5.22 -1.81
C ALA A 71 2.85 4.43 -1.40
N VAL A 72 3.05 3.32 -0.70
CA VAL A 72 1.96 2.46 -0.24
C VAL A 72 1.65 2.77 1.22
N PHE A 73 0.37 2.99 1.51
CA PHE A 73 -0.15 3.22 2.85
C PHE A 73 -1.22 2.20 3.18
N LEU A 74 -1.37 1.93 4.48
CA LEU A 74 -2.45 1.10 5.01
C LEU A 74 -3.29 1.93 6.00
N TYR A 75 -4.53 2.20 5.66
CA TYR A 75 -5.47 2.92 6.51
C TYR A 75 -6.35 1.95 7.29
N ASP A 76 -6.20 1.93 8.61
CA ASP A 76 -7.10 1.22 9.51
C ASP A 76 -8.36 2.04 9.76
N THR A 77 -9.49 1.54 9.23
CA THR A 77 -10.81 2.16 9.39
C THR A 77 -11.35 2.06 10.82
N THR A 78 -10.87 1.12 11.62
CA THR A 78 -11.31 0.94 13.02
C THR A 78 -10.71 2.00 13.92
N THR A 79 -9.38 2.16 13.91
CA THR A 79 -8.70 3.18 14.73
C THR A 79 -8.55 4.54 14.02
N ARG A 80 -8.87 4.61 12.73
CA ARG A 80 -8.63 5.79 11.86
C ARG A 80 -7.15 6.16 11.75
N THR A 81 -6.28 5.16 11.81
CA THR A 81 -4.83 5.33 11.73
C THR A 81 -4.33 5.06 10.32
N LEU A 82 -3.44 5.92 9.81
CA LEU A 82 -2.75 5.70 8.55
C LEU A 82 -1.33 5.19 8.83
N HIS A 83 -1.06 3.95 8.47
CA HIS A 83 0.25 3.32 8.57
C HIS A 83 1.04 3.51 7.27
N GLY A 84 2.33 3.82 7.40
CA GLY A 84 3.23 4.06 6.26
C GLY A 84 4.53 4.74 6.69
N VAL A 85 5.46 5.04 5.77
CA VAL A 85 5.40 4.75 4.32
C VAL A 85 6.01 3.40 3.99
N PHE A 86 5.28 2.59 3.22
CA PHE A 86 5.77 1.34 2.65
C PHE A 86 6.09 1.50 1.17
N HIS A 87 6.98 0.65 0.65
CA HIS A 87 7.23 0.53 -0.79
C HIS A 87 6.75 -0.83 -1.29
N SER A 88 6.32 -0.90 -2.56
CA SER A 88 5.94 -2.18 -3.17
C SER A 88 7.18 -2.99 -3.52
N GLU A 89 7.22 -4.25 -3.09
CA GLU A 89 8.23 -5.23 -3.51
C GLU A 89 7.70 -6.10 -4.66
N GLU A 90 6.46 -6.57 -4.53
CA GLU A 90 5.81 -7.45 -5.49
C GLU A 90 4.32 -7.11 -5.60
N VAL A 91 3.78 -7.10 -6.82
CA VAL A 91 2.36 -6.85 -7.11
C VAL A 91 1.83 -8.03 -7.89
N GLY A 92 0.69 -8.58 -7.48
CA GLY A 92 0.12 -9.74 -8.16
C GLY A 92 -1.30 -10.08 -7.74
N PHE A 93 -1.88 -11.05 -8.44
CA PHE A 93 -3.21 -11.57 -8.16
C PHE A 93 -3.09 -12.90 -7.42
N LYS A 94 -3.53 -12.95 -6.17
CA LYS A 94 -3.45 -14.11 -5.26
C LYS A 94 -2.02 -14.58 -4.98
N LEU A 95 -1.11 -13.66 -4.67
CA LEU A 95 0.27 -13.98 -4.23
C LEU A 95 0.27 -14.96 -3.05
N GLU A 96 -0.58 -14.70 -2.06
CA GLU A 96 -0.91 -15.56 -0.93
C GLU A 96 -2.40 -15.90 -0.98
N GLN A 97 -2.73 -17.03 -1.60
CA GLN A 97 -4.11 -17.45 -1.86
C GLN A 97 -4.97 -17.63 -0.59
N HIS A 98 -4.33 -17.89 0.56
CA HIS A 98 -5.01 -18.14 1.83
C HIS A 98 -5.13 -16.88 2.71
N ALA A 99 -4.52 -15.76 2.32
CA ALA A 99 -4.56 -14.52 3.09
C ALA A 99 -6.00 -14.00 3.22
N TRP A 100 -6.39 -13.61 4.44
CA TRP A 100 -7.74 -13.15 4.78
C TRP A 100 -8.86 -14.10 4.31
N SER A 101 -8.61 -15.40 4.31
CA SER A 101 -9.50 -16.44 3.78
C SER A 101 -9.84 -16.27 2.30
N GLY A 102 -8.92 -15.70 1.50
CA GLY A 102 -9.08 -15.52 0.06
C GLY A 102 -9.96 -14.34 -0.35
N ARG A 103 -10.34 -13.46 0.59
CA ARG A 103 -11.26 -12.33 0.34
C ARG A 103 -10.66 -11.23 -0.52
N PHE A 104 -9.33 -11.07 -0.53
CA PHE A 104 -8.64 -9.97 -1.19
C PHE A 104 -7.57 -10.50 -2.17
N PRO A 105 -7.96 -10.77 -3.43
CA PRO A 105 -7.06 -11.37 -4.41
C PRO A 105 -6.11 -10.37 -5.07
N ALA A 106 -6.42 -9.07 -5.11
CA ALA A 106 -5.49 -8.07 -5.64
C ALA A 106 -4.47 -7.72 -4.56
N GLN A 107 -3.22 -8.20 -4.67
CA GLN A 107 -2.27 -8.20 -3.56
C GLN A 107 -0.97 -7.48 -3.90
N VAL A 108 -0.38 -6.85 -2.89
CA VAL A 108 0.93 -6.20 -2.93
C VAL A 108 1.73 -6.60 -1.71
N ARG A 109 2.90 -7.20 -1.93
CA ARG A 109 3.91 -7.39 -0.89
C ARG A 109 4.69 -6.09 -0.72
N VAL A 110 4.85 -5.67 0.52
CA VAL A 110 5.44 -4.37 0.84
C VAL A 110 6.67 -4.50 1.72
N GLY A 111 7.62 -3.60 1.52
CA GLY A 111 8.77 -3.42 2.39
C GLY A 111 8.61 -2.16 3.25
N VAL A 112 9.13 -2.20 4.47
CA VAL A 112 9.18 -1.02 5.35
C VAL A 112 10.33 -0.13 4.94
N THR A 113 10.07 1.16 4.83
CA THR A 113 11.14 2.15 4.67
C THR A 113 11.66 2.50 6.07
N VAL A 114 12.51 1.66 6.65
CA VAL A 114 13.11 1.96 7.96
C VAL A 114 14.32 2.87 7.76
N ALA A 115 14.27 4.09 8.30
CA ALA A 115 15.50 4.79 8.65
C ALA A 115 15.98 4.22 9.99
N ALA A 116 17.03 3.42 9.99
CA ALA A 116 17.66 2.97 11.22
C ALA A 116 18.25 4.18 11.97
N PRO A 117 18.13 4.30 13.30
CA PRO A 117 19.00 5.19 14.06
C PRO A 117 20.46 4.66 14.00
N PRO A 118 21.47 5.54 14.01
CA PRO A 118 22.88 5.16 13.99
C PRO A 118 23.29 4.32 15.20
#